data_AF-A0A380G9J9-F1
#
_entry.id   AF-A0A380G9J9-F1
#
_cell.length_a   1.000
_cell.length_b   1.000
_cell.length_c   1.000
_cell.angle_alpha   90.00
_cell.angle_beta   90.00
_cell.angle_gamma   90.00
#
_symmetry.space_group_name_H-M   'P 1'
#
loop_
_entity.id
_entity.type
_entity.pdbx_description
1 polymer ?
#
loop_
_entity_poly.entity_id
_entity_poly.type
_entity_poly.pdbx_seq_one_letter_code
_entity_poly.pdbx_strand_id
1 'polypeptide(L)' 'MRHYMNQGETYSSIYFINVDKEIFFHLYDDRGLIVVFNHSDDFEAFKQKHEELEFEIYTE' A
#
# COMPACT_ATOMS: atom_id res chain seq x y z
N MET A 1 13.15 10.09 3.85
CA MET A 1 11.76 9.60 3.96
C MET A 1 10.81 10.78 3.92
N ARG A 2 10.29 11.08 2.72
CA ARG A 2 9.23 12.07 2.52
C ARG A 2 7.90 11.34 2.44
N HIS A 3 6.96 11.73 3.30
CA HIS A 3 5.60 11.19 3.30
C HIS A 3 4.66 12.27 2.80
N TYR A 4 3.81 11.90 1.85
CA TYR A 4 2.74 12.76 1.36
C TYR A 4 1.41 12.19 1.85
N MET A 5 0.68 12.98 2.62
CA MET A 5 -0.67 12.67 3.10
C MET A 5 -1.63 13.65 2.43
N ASN A 6 -2.51 13.15 1.58
CA ASN A 6 -3.59 13.94 0.99
C ASN A 6 -4.89 13.59 1.72
N GLN A 7 -5.36 14.51 2.56
CA GLN A 7 -6.67 14.44 3.22
C GLN A 7 -7.48 15.66 2.81
N GLY A 8 -8.35 15.50 1.82
CA GLY A 8 -9.46 16.42 1.58
C GLY A 8 -10.63 16.06 2.51
N GLU A 9 -11.44 17.04 2.91
CA GLU A 9 -12.47 16.93 3.96
C GLU A 9 -13.61 15.91 3.72
N THR A 10 -13.61 15.17 2.61
CA THR A 10 -14.76 14.36 2.15
C THR A 10 -14.47 12.91 1.74
N TYR A 11 -13.24 12.40 1.90
CA TYR A 11 -12.89 11.04 1.45
C TYR A 11 -12.72 10.03 2.60
N SER A 12 -13.31 8.83 2.42
CA SER A 12 -13.25 7.66 3.32
C SER A 12 -11.94 6.85 3.18
N SER A 13 -10.93 7.41 2.52
CA SER A 13 -9.66 6.75 2.21
C SER A 13 -8.45 7.61 2.57
N ILE A 14 -7.39 6.95 3.04
CA ILE A 14 -6.10 7.56 3.38
C ILE A 14 -5.05 6.98 2.43
N TYR A 15 -4.26 7.87 1.83
CA TYR A 15 -3.17 7.51 0.93
C TYR A 15 -1.83 7.83 1.59
N PHE A 16 -0.90 6.88 1.55
CA PHE A 16 0.50 7.11 1.91
C PHE A 16 1.40 6.75 0.74
N ILE A 17 2.31 7.66 0.41
CA ILE A 17 3.31 7.44 -0.63
C ILE A 17 4.69 7.50 0.00
N ASN A 18 5.47 6.42 -0.15
CA ASN A 18 6.90 6.44 0.12
C ASN A 18 7.63 6.55 -1.21
N VAL A 19 7.97 7.78 -1.59
CA VAL A 19 8.64 8.08 -2.86
C VAL A 19 10.03 7.44 -2.92
N ASP A 20 10.76 7.41 -1.79
CA ASP A 20 12.12 6.88 -1.74
C ASP A 20 12.17 5.36 -1.98
N LYS A 21 11.08 4.65 -1.67
CA LYS A 21 10.93 3.19 -1.84
C LYS A 21 9.99 2.80 -2.97
N GLU A 22 9.39 3.78 -3.64
CA GLU A 22 8.38 3.58 -4.67
C GLU A 22 7.19 2.70 -4.24
N ILE A 23 6.74 2.86 -2.99
CA ILE A 23 5.58 2.12 -2.45
C ILE A 23 4.41 3.07 -2.25
N PHE A 24 3.22 2.61 -2.67
CA PHE A 24 1.95 3.29 -2.46
C PHE A 24 1.03 2.45 -1.57
N PHE A 25 0.49 3.08 -0.53
CA PHE A 25 -0.48 2.50 0.39
C PHE A 25 -1.81 3.22 0.23
N HIS A 26 -2.88 2.45 0.09
CA HIS A 26 -4.25 2.94 0.05
C HIS A 26 -5.07 2.20 1.09
N LEU A 27 -5.39 2.91 2.17
CA LEU A 27 -6.30 2.44 3.20
C LEU A 27 -7.70 2.97 2.88
N TYR A 28 -8.67 2.09 2.66
CA TYR A 28 -10.05 2.49 2.44
C TYR A 28 -10.97 1.69 3.37
N ASP A 29 -11.61 2.40 4.27
CA ASP A 29 -12.62 1.85 5.18
C ASP A 29 -12.15 0.64 6.03
N ASP A 30 -13.09 -0.10 6.61
CA ASP A 30 -12.89 -1.36 7.36
C ASP A 30 -12.48 -2.57 6.50
N ARG A 31 -12.34 -2.38 5.17
CA ARG A 31 -12.19 -3.43 4.17
C ARG A 31 -10.75 -3.80 3.81
N GLY A 32 -9.76 -3.09 4.36
CA GLY A 32 -8.35 -3.49 4.29
C GLY A 32 -7.43 -2.44 3.66
N LEU A 33 -6.23 -2.90 3.31
CA LEU A 33 -5.12 -2.09 2.85
C LEU A 33 -4.64 -2.60 1.48
N ILE A 34 -4.69 -1.74 0.46
CA ILE A 34 -4.01 -2.01 -0.81
C ILE A 34 -2.58 -1.49 -0.71
N VAL A 35 -1.61 -2.33 -1.05
CA VAL A 35 -0.20 -1.98 -1.18
C VAL A 35 0.22 -2.22 -2.62
N VAL A 36 0.75 -1.20 -3.27
CA VAL A 36 1.23 -1.27 -4.66
C VAL A 36 2.75 -1.16 -4.66
N PHE A 37 3.38 -2.06 -5.41
CA PHE A 37 4.82 -2.17 -5.58
C PHE A 37 5.17 -1.97 -7.06
N ASN A 38 6.25 -1.24 -7.33
CA ASN A 38 6.75 -1.05 -8.70
C ASN A 38 7.44 -2.28 -9.27
N HIS A 39 7.97 -3.16 -8.41
CA HIS A 39 8.68 -4.38 -8.80
C HIS A 39 8.13 -5.60 -8.07
N SER A 40 8.03 -6.73 -8.78
CA SER A 40 7.58 -8.00 -8.21
C SER A 40 8.47 -8.48 -7.07
N ASP A 41 9.77 -8.24 -7.17
CA ASP A 41 10.75 -8.70 -6.18
C ASP A 41 10.54 -8.03 -4.81
N ASP A 42 10.11 -6.76 -4.81
CA ASP A 42 9.77 -6.03 -3.59
C ASP A 42 8.49 -6.58 -2.94
N PHE A 43 7.51 -6.97 -3.76
CA PHE A 43 6.31 -7.65 -3.28
C PHE A 43 6.63 -9.01 -2.67
N GLU A 44 7.44 -9.85 -3.33
CA GLU A 44 7.82 -11.16 -2.80
C GLU A 44 8.62 -11.04 -1.49
N ALA A 45 9.55 -10.08 -1.42
CA ALA A 45 10.29 -9.81 -0.19
C ALA A 45 9.36 -9.32 0.94
N PHE A 46 8.37 -8.48 0.63
CA PHE A 46 7.38 -8.02 1.60
C PHE A 46 6.51 -9.18 2.10
N LYS A 47 6.01 -10.02 1.19
CA LYS A 47 5.18 -11.18 1.50
C LYS A 47 5.91 -12.20 2.35
N GLN A 48 7.17 -12.52 2.04
CA GLN A 48 7.97 -13.46 2.83
C GLN A 48 8.22 -12.95 4.25
N LYS A 49 8.40 -11.63 4.41
CA LYS A 49 8.61 -11.01 5.73
C LYS A 49 7.34 -10.96 6.57
N HIS A 50 6.19 -10.93 5.92
CA HIS A 50 4.87 -10.78 6.53
C HIS A 50 3.97 -11.98 6.21
N GLU A 51 4.49 -13.19 6.44
CA GLU A 51 3.80 -14.45 6.15
C GLU A 51 2.50 -14.63 6.96
N GLU A 52 2.33 -13.84 8.03
CA GLU A 52 1.13 -13.77 8.85
C GLU A 52 -0.05 -13.06 8.18
N LEU A 53 0.18 -12.34 7.08
CA LEU A 53 -0.84 -11.57 6.38
C LEU A 53 -1.45 -12.37 5.22
N GLU A 54 -2.74 -12.18 5.00
CA GLU A 54 -3.42 -12.69 3.81
C GLU A 54 -3.30 -11.66 2.67
N PHE A 55 -2.87 -12.12 1.50
CA PHE A 55 -2.66 -11.28 0.31
C PHE A 55 -3.58 -11.73 -0.81
N GLU A 56 -4.32 -10.79 -1.39
CA GLU A 56 -5.05 -10.95 -2.63
C GLU A 56 -4.35 -10.13 -3.72
N ILE A 57 -3.93 -10.79 -4.81
CA ILE A 57 -3.25 -10.12 -5.92
C ILE A 57 -4.33 -9.65 -6.90
N TYR A 58 -4.47 -8.33 -7.03
CA TYR A 58 -5.33 -7.72 -8.05
C TYR A 58 -4.53 -7.52 -9.33
N THR A 59 -4.89 -8.25 -10.38
CA THR A 59 -4.45 -8.00 -11.76
C THR A 59 -5.64 -7.40 -12.52
N GLU A 60 -5.47 -6.22 -13.12
CA GLU A 60 -6.43 -5.69 -14.11
C GLU A 60 -6.50 -6.58 -15.35
#